data_AF-A0A2S6ZNA9-F1
#
_entry.id   AF-A0A2S6ZNA9-F1
#
_cell.length_a   1.000
_cell.length_b   1.000
_cell.length_c   1.000
_cell.angle_alpha   90.00
_cell.angle_beta   90.00
_cell.angle_gamma   90.00
#
_symmetry.space_group_name_H-M   'P 1'
#
loop_
_entity.id
_entity.type
_entity.pdbx_description
1 polymer ?
#
loop_
_entity_poly.entity_id
_entity_poly.type
_entity_poly.pdbx_seq_one_letter_code
_entity_poly.pdbx_strand_id
1 'polypeptide(L)'
;MKEGVTLSSLYNSAFKHCFRHQRVEYFYKNALVEKLVIGRRSLKTTAAYVEVRIAEAKLDVLLAGKYLSAYEIKTDFDELARLPAQIKAYQRACREVTVLTGERFASAVEASIPPEVGLSVLTNRYQLRVLRSATPWDRGLVNSDMLSLLRRHELLRLLKDVGKDASGIPNTRIYQCAVQAATDLSPVAINAFVASRLLERSAAKRGLVEGLPMSLAASALAQDLTRTQMERLIEIFETDVSGGARGDLLSLFQGEAV
;
A
#
# COMPACT_ATOMS: atom_id res chain seq x y z
N MET A 1 19.10 -4.83 35.73
CA MET A 1 19.30 -5.62 34.50
C MET A 1 19.42 -4.61 33.37
N LYS A 2 20.48 -4.62 32.56
CA LYS A 2 20.51 -3.79 31.35
C LYS A 2 19.51 -4.42 30.39
N GLU A 3 18.45 -3.72 30.03
CA GLU A 3 17.60 -4.13 28.90
C GLU A 3 18.50 -4.23 27.67
N GLY A 4 18.58 -5.43 27.09
CA GLY A 4 19.32 -5.67 25.86
C GLY A 4 18.76 -4.82 24.72
N VAL A 5 19.62 -4.37 23.82
CA VAL A 5 19.19 -3.65 22.62
C VAL A 5 18.68 -4.70 21.65
N THR A 6 17.38 -4.78 21.38
CA THR A 6 16.84 -5.68 20.35
C THR A 6 17.08 -5.12 18.95
N LEU A 7 17.08 -5.98 17.93
CA LEU A 7 17.12 -5.53 16.53
C LEU A 7 15.98 -4.55 16.21
N SER A 8 14.78 -4.78 16.75
CA SER A 8 13.64 -3.85 16.74
C SER A 8 14.02 -2.44 17.23
N SER A 9 14.66 -2.34 18.39
CA SER A 9 15.04 -1.06 18.99
C SER A 9 16.14 -0.33 18.19
N LEU A 10 17.08 -1.09 17.63
CA LEU A 10 18.14 -0.58 16.76
C LEU A 10 17.55 0.00 15.47
N TYR A 11 16.65 -0.75 14.80
CA TYR A 11 16.03 -0.32 13.56
C TYR A 11 15.18 0.94 13.76
N ASN A 12 14.42 1.02 14.85
CA ASN A 12 13.67 2.23 15.22
C ASN A 12 14.58 3.45 15.44
N SER A 13 15.76 3.25 16.03
CA SER A 13 16.75 4.30 16.24
C SER A 13 17.36 4.78 14.91
N ALA A 14 17.73 3.84 14.04
CA ALA A 14 18.21 4.13 12.69
C ALA A 14 17.15 4.87 11.86
N PHE A 15 15.89 4.43 11.90
CA PHE A 15 14.77 5.08 11.23
C PHE A 15 14.62 6.55 11.66
N LYS A 16 14.63 6.82 12.98
CA LYS A 16 14.54 8.20 13.52
C LYS A 16 15.74 9.06 13.13
N HIS A 17 16.94 8.48 13.06
CA HIS A 17 18.13 9.18 12.61
C HIS A 17 18.01 9.53 11.12
N CYS A 18 17.80 8.54 10.26
CA CYS A 18 17.69 8.72 8.82
C CYS A 18 16.54 9.67 8.43
N PHE A 19 15.39 9.60 9.10
CA PHE A 19 14.27 10.52 8.84
C PHE A 19 14.65 11.99 9.02
N ARG A 20 15.54 12.32 9.97
CA ARG A 20 15.95 13.70 10.23
C ARG A 20 16.98 14.23 9.22
N HIS A 21 17.73 13.34 8.59
CA HIS A 21 18.87 13.72 7.73
C HIS A 21 18.63 13.45 6.24
N GLN A 22 17.87 12.41 5.89
CA GLN A 22 17.63 12.00 4.51
C GLN A 22 16.21 11.42 4.36
N ARG A 23 15.26 12.28 3.99
CA ARG A 23 13.86 11.89 3.80
C ARG A 23 13.61 11.27 2.43
N VAL A 24 13.99 10.00 2.30
CA VAL A 24 13.66 9.18 1.13
C VAL A 24 12.18 8.78 1.11
N GLU A 25 11.71 8.33 -0.06
CA GLU A 25 10.34 7.89 -0.33
C GLU A 25 9.79 6.88 0.70
N TYR A 26 10.64 5.99 1.22
CA TYR A 26 10.27 5.00 2.23
C TYR A 26 9.59 5.62 3.46
N PHE A 27 10.07 6.76 3.95
CA PHE A 27 9.48 7.42 5.12
C PHE A 27 8.05 7.89 4.86
N TYR A 28 7.74 8.28 3.63
CA TYR A 28 6.40 8.68 3.21
C TYR A 28 5.48 7.47 3.09
N LYS A 29 5.95 6.38 2.46
CA LYS A 29 5.22 5.10 2.38
C LYS A 29 4.91 4.58 3.79
N ASN A 30 5.90 4.55 4.67
CA ASN A 30 5.73 4.07 6.04
C ASN A 30 4.78 4.96 6.85
N ALA A 31 4.89 6.29 6.74
CA ALA A 31 3.99 7.21 7.42
C ALA A 31 2.53 7.04 6.97
N LEU A 32 2.27 6.81 5.68
CA LEU A 32 0.92 6.54 5.16
C LEU A 32 0.33 5.27 5.79
N VAL A 33 1.08 4.17 5.75
CA VAL A 33 0.65 2.89 6.29
C VAL A 33 0.40 3.00 7.80
N GLU A 34 1.37 3.52 8.55
CA GLU A 34 1.28 3.69 10.00
C GLU A 34 0.09 4.57 10.40
N LYS A 35 -0.06 5.75 9.79
CA LYS A 35 -1.01 6.74 10.31
C LYS A 35 -2.41 6.56 9.74
N LEU A 36 -2.55 6.11 8.50
CA LEU A 36 -3.86 5.99 7.86
C LEU A 36 -4.46 4.60 8.03
N VAL A 37 -3.65 3.55 8.09
CA VAL A 37 -4.15 2.18 8.21
C VAL A 37 -4.15 1.72 9.66
N ILE A 38 -3.01 1.82 10.33
CA ILE A 38 -2.84 1.27 11.69
C ILE A 38 -3.43 2.23 12.73
N GLY A 39 -3.10 3.52 12.64
CA GLY A 39 -3.56 4.53 13.60
C GLY A 39 -5.02 4.95 13.45
N ARG A 40 -5.45 5.40 12.25
CA ARG A 40 -6.76 6.07 12.06
C ARG A 40 -7.92 5.15 11.66
N ARG A 41 -7.68 4.07 10.90
CA ARG A 41 -8.76 3.28 10.26
C ARG A 41 -8.82 1.82 10.71
N SER A 42 -7.86 1.33 11.49
CA SER A 42 -7.66 -0.09 11.81
C SER A 42 -7.40 -0.96 10.57
N LEU A 43 -6.50 -1.93 10.71
CA LEU A 43 -6.25 -2.97 9.71
C LEU A 43 -7.50 -3.82 9.40
N LYS A 44 -8.56 -3.71 10.21
CA LYS A 44 -9.85 -4.36 9.99
C LYS A 44 -10.66 -3.72 8.87
N THR A 45 -10.55 -2.41 8.65
CA THR A 45 -11.42 -1.67 7.72
C THR A 45 -10.67 -1.09 6.53
N THR A 46 -9.34 -1.06 6.58
CA THR A 46 -8.50 -0.56 5.48
C THR A 46 -7.29 -1.48 5.31
N ALA A 47 -6.98 -1.80 4.06
CA ALA A 47 -5.75 -2.45 3.63
C ALA A 47 -4.85 -1.45 2.90
N ALA A 48 -3.54 -1.60 3.03
CA ALA A 48 -2.57 -0.91 2.18
C ALA A 48 -1.81 -1.91 1.31
N TYR A 49 -1.61 -1.54 0.06
CA TYR A 49 -0.73 -2.21 -0.89
C TYR A 49 0.27 -1.18 -1.40
N VAL A 50 1.55 -1.52 -1.37
CA VAL A 50 2.60 -0.65 -1.87
C VAL A 50 2.93 -1.07 -3.30
N GLU A 51 3.33 -0.13 -4.15
CA GLU A 51 3.91 -0.42 -5.47
C GLU A 51 2.96 -1.11 -6.46
N VAL A 52 1.70 -0.67 -6.52
CA VAL A 52 0.65 -1.29 -7.33
C VAL A 52 0.65 -0.74 -8.75
N ARG A 53 0.72 -1.59 -9.78
CA ARG A 53 0.54 -1.16 -11.17
C ARG A 53 -0.94 -0.92 -11.48
N ILE A 54 -1.26 0.26 -11.97
CA ILE A 54 -2.61 0.66 -12.42
C ILE A 54 -2.47 1.30 -13.79
N ALA A 55 -3.14 0.73 -14.79
CA ALA A 55 -2.94 1.08 -16.19
C ALA A 55 -1.43 1.12 -16.52
N GLU A 56 -0.93 2.25 -17.03
CA GLU A 56 0.47 2.40 -17.41
C GLU A 56 1.40 2.88 -16.30
N ALA A 57 0.86 3.24 -15.13
CA ALA A 57 1.61 3.83 -14.02
C ALA A 57 1.79 2.85 -12.84
N LYS A 58 2.81 3.11 -12.02
CA LYS A 58 3.08 2.39 -10.77
C LYS A 58 2.72 3.32 -9.61
N LEU A 59 1.64 3.00 -8.90
CA LEU A 59 1.14 3.71 -7.74
C LEU A 59 1.97 3.36 -6.50
N ASP A 60 2.37 4.36 -5.72
CA ASP A 60 3.16 4.14 -4.51
C ASP A 60 2.40 3.41 -3.43
N VAL A 61 1.20 3.89 -3.08
CA VAL A 61 0.34 3.27 -2.06
C VAL A 61 -1.11 3.28 -2.49
N LEU A 62 -1.70 2.10 -2.57
CA LEU A 62 -3.13 1.88 -2.73
C LEU A 62 -3.76 1.56 -1.37
N LEU A 63 -4.77 2.32 -0.97
CA LEU A 63 -5.63 1.98 0.17
C LEU A 63 -6.93 1.36 -0.32
N ALA A 64 -7.29 0.20 0.23
CA ALA A 64 -8.56 -0.47 0.00
C ALA A 64 -9.39 -0.50 1.29
N GLY A 65 -10.47 0.28 1.32
CA GLY A 65 -11.44 0.30 2.42
C GLY A 65 -12.86 0.19 1.86
N LYS A 66 -13.70 1.20 2.09
CA LYS A 66 -15.02 1.31 1.42
C LYS A 66 -14.89 1.36 -0.12
N TYR A 67 -13.79 1.93 -0.61
CA TYR A 67 -13.42 2.02 -2.01
C TYR A 67 -11.89 2.12 -2.11
N LEU A 68 -11.38 2.11 -3.34
CA LEU A 68 -9.96 2.26 -3.66
C LEU A 68 -9.53 3.73 -3.64
N SER A 69 -8.47 4.05 -2.90
CA SER A 69 -7.85 5.37 -2.83
C SER A 69 -6.36 5.28 -3.15
N ALA A 70 -5.87 6.14 -4.04
CA ALA A 70 -4.48 6.23 -4.43
C ALA A 70 -3.75 7.30 -3.63
N TYR A 71 -2.54 6.99 -3.19
CA TYR A 71 -1.56 7.93 -2.67
C TYR A 71 -0.28 7.86 -3.51
N GLU A 72 -0.01 8.95 -4.23
CA GLU A 72 1.23 9.17 -4.96
C GLU A 72 2.18 9.97 -4.08
N ILE A 73 3.44 9.57 -3.99
CA ILE A 73 4.45 10.27 -3.19
C ILE A 73 5.31 11.12 -4.12
N LYS A 74 5.56 12.36 -3.70
CA LYS A 74 6.58 13.23 -4.29
C LYS A 74 7.50 13.72 -3.19
N THR A 75 8.72 13.21 -3.17
CA THR A 75 9.78 13.70 -2.28
C THR A 75 10.25 15.08 -2.74
N ASP A 76 11.04 15.74 -1.90
CA ASP A 76 11.62 17.05 -2.22
C ASP A 76 12.63 17.00 -3.38
N PHE A 77 12.92 15.81 -3.91
CA PHE A 77 13.86 15.56 -5.02
C PHE A 77 13.16 15.12 -6.31
N ASP A 78 11.84 14.93 -6.30
CA ASP A 78 11.11 14.41 -7.45
C ASP A 78 10.70 15.51 -8.44
N GLU A 79 10.73 15.15 -9.72
CA GLU A 79 10.14 15.95 -10.77
C GLU A 79 8.62 15.76 -10.85
N LEU A 80 7.91 16.86 -11.11
CA LEU A 80 6.45 16.86 -11.25
C LEU A 80 5.96 16.60 -12.67
N ALA A 81 6.85 16.52 -13.67
CA ALA A 81 6.47 16.41 -15.07
C ALA A 81 5.58 15.18 -15.37
N ARG A 82 5.76 14.09 -14.63
CA ARG A 82 4.97 12.85 -14.79
C ARG A 82 3.66 12.84 -14.00
N LEU A 83 3.50 13.73 -13.01
CA LEU A 83 2.40 13.71 -12.06
C LEU A 83 1.01 13.78 -12.73
N PRO A 84 0.76 14.63 -13.75
CA PRO A 84 -0.55 14.66 -14.41
C PRO A 84 -0.95 13.34 -15.08
N ALA A 85 0.01 12.65 -15.71
CA ALA A 85 -0.24 11.36 -16.36
C ALA A 85 -0.49 10.26 -15.32
N GLN A 86 0.26 10.27 -14.22
CA GLN A 86 0.07 9.35 -13.09
C GLN A 86 -1.32 9.51 -12.45
N ILE A 87 -1.75 10.75 -12.17
CA ILE A 87 -3.09 11.03 -11.61
C ILE A 87 -4.18 10.47 -12.52
N LYS A 88 -4.10 10.73 -13.84
CA LYS A 88 -5.06 10.20 -14.82
C LYS A 88 -5.09 8.68 -14.83
N ALA A 89 -3.92 8.02 -14.73
CA ALA A 89 -3.86 6.57 -14.65
C ALA A 89 -4.53 6.04 -13.37
N TYR A 90 -4.28 6.66 -12.21
CA TYR A 90 -4.84 6.20 -10.94
C TYR A 90 -6.35 6.44 -10.84
N GLN A 91 -6.88 7.53 -11.41
CA GLN A 91 -8.32 7.79 -11.51
C GLN A 91 -9.08 6.70 -12.29
N ARG A 92 -8.40 5.84 -13.06
CA ARG A 92 -9.01 4.69 -13.75
C ARG A 92 -9.39 3.55 -12.82
N ALA A 93 -8.79 3.46 -11.64
CA ALA A 93 -9.13 2.41 -10.67
C ALA A 93 -9.41 2.92 -9.25
N CYS A 94 -9.03 4.15 -8.92
CA CYS A 94 -9.21 4.73 -7.59
C CYS A 94 -10.23 5.86 -7.64
N ARG A 95 -11.15 5.88 -6.67
CA ARG A 95 -12.13 6.97 -6.56
C ARG A 95 -11.48 8.23 -6.03
N GLU A 96 -10.48 8.10 -5.16
CA GLU A 96 -9.73 9.23 -4.64
C GLU A 96 -8.26 9.10 -5.02
N VAL A 97 -7.65 10.23 -5.37
CA VAL A 97 -6.20 10.34 -5.56
C VAL A 97 -5.71 11.45 -4.65
N THR A 98 -4.67 11.19 -3.88
CA THR A 98 -3.98 12.17 -3.02
C THR A 98 -2.50 12.16 -3.35
N VAL A 99 -1.91 13.34 -3.48
CA VAL A 99 -0.45 13.48 -3.51
C VAL A 99 0.05 13.74 -2.09
N LEU A 100 1.01 12.94 -1.65
CA LEU A 100 1.74 13.17 -0.40
C LEU A 100 3.13 13.72 -0.73
N THR A 101 3.46 14.87 -0.15
CA THR A 101 4.74 15.54 -0.40
C THR A 101 5.41 16.07 0.87
N GLY A 102 6.64 16.57 0.75
CA GLY A 102 7.27 17.39 1.78
C GLY A 102 6.68 18.80 1.83
N GLU A 103 6.79 19.47 2.99
CA GLU A 103 6.22 20.81 3.21
C GLU A 103 6.76 21.85 2.21
N ARG A 104 8.02 21.73 1.80
CA ARG A 104 8.68 22.66 0.88
C ARG A 104 8.10 22.62 -0.52
N PHE A 105 7.60 21.47 -0.96
CA PHE A 105 7.12 21.26 -2.33
C PHE A 105 5.59 21.35 -2.46
N ALA A 106 4.89 21.58 -1.35
CA ALA A 106 3.43 21.62 -1.29
C ALA A 106 2.83 22.60 -2.30
N SER A 107 3.34 23.82 -2.40
CA SER A 107 2.81 24.83 -3.33
C SER A 107 3.05 24.47 -4.80
N ALA A 108 4.19 23.87 -5.14
CA ALA A 108 4.48 23.43 -6.51
C ALA A 108 3.58 22.25 -6.91
N VAL A 109 3.38 21.30 -6.00
CA VAL A 109 2.43 20.20 -6.20
C VAL A 109 1.02 20.74 -6.36
N GLU A 110 0.57 21.63 -5.47
CA GLU A 110 -0.78 22.20 -5.49
C GLU A 110 -1.11 22.86 -6.83
N ALA A 111 -0.18 23.62 -7.40
CA ALA A 111 -0.32 24.25 -8.71
C ALA A 111 -0.36 23.24 -9.87
N SER A 112 0.14 22.01 -9.67
CA SER A 112 0.27 20.97 -10.69
C SER A 112 -0.86 19.94 -10.68
N ILE A 113 -1.76 19.98 -9.69
CA ILE A 113 -2.81 18.96 -9.50
C ILE A 113 -4.23 19.54 -9.67
N PRO A 114 -5.16 18.78 -10.27
CA PRO A 114 -6.57 19.15 -10.35
C PRO A 114 -7.23 19.35 -8.97
N PRO A 115 -8.34 20.10 -8.88
CA PRO A 115 -9.01 20.42 -7.62
C PRO A 115 -9.57 19.18 -6.89
N GLU A 116 -9.98 18.13 -7.61
CA GLU A 116 -10.49 16.88 -7.02
C GLU A 116 -9.39 16.05 -6.34
N VAL A 117 -8.13 16.29 -6.67
CA VAL A 117 -6.98 15.58 -6.12
C VAL A 117 -6.60 16.17 -4.77
N GLY A 118 -6.49 15.29 -3.78
CA GLY A 118 -6.07 15.66 -2.43
C GLY A 118 -4.58 16.02 -2.36
N LEU A 119 -4.23 16.85 -1.39
CA LEU A 119 -2.85 17.20 -1.08
C LEU A 119 -2.61 17.02 0.41
N SER A 120 -1.63 16.20 0.75
CA SER A 120 -1.14 16.02 2.11
C SER A 120 0.35 16.28 2.19
N VAL A 121 0.81 16.70 3.36
CA VAL A 121 2.23 16.89 3.64
C VAL A 121 2.68 16.01 4.79
N LEU A 122 3.85 15.38 4.64
CA LEU A 122 4.57 14.78 5.75
C LEU A 122 5.46 15.86 6.38
N THR A 123 5.16 16.25 7.61
CA THR A 123 5.92 17.28 8.33
C THR A 123 7.25 16.74 8.83
N ASN A 124 8.18 17.63 9.16
CA ASN A 124 9.46 17.26 9.81
C ASN A 124 9.30 16.59 11.18
N ARG A 125 8.10 16.62 11.76
CA ARG A 125 7.75 15.90 13.01
C ARG A 125 7.12 14.54 12.74
N TYR A 126 7.26 14.03 11.51
CA TYR A 126 6.67 12.77 11.06
C TYR A 126 5.16 12.75 11.32
N GLN A 127 4.43 13.79 10.88
CA GLN A 127 2.97 13.86 10.96
C GLN A 127 2.37 14.10 9.57
N LEU A 128 1.22 13.49 9.29
CA LEU A 128 0.46 13.75 8.06
C LEU A 128 -0.53 14.88 8.31
N ARG A 129 -0.29 16.02 7.65
CA ARG A 129 -1.22 17.15 7.61
C ARG A 129 -1.90 17.18 6.25
N VAL A 130 -3.23 17.16 6.25
CA VAL A 130 -4.03 17.33 5.04
C VAL A 130 -4.13 18.82 4.76
N LEU A 131 -3.70 19.25 3.57
CA LEU A 131 -3.88 20.63 3.10
C LEU A 131 -5.18 20.73 2.30
N ARG A 132 -5.47 19.71 1.49
CA ARG A 132 -6.72 19.58 0.75
C ARG A 132 -7.18 18.13 0.75
N SER A 133 -8.41 17.87 1.14
CA SER A 133 -9.00 16.54 1.05
C SER A 133 -9.30 16.18 -0.41
N ALA A 134 -9.03 14.93 -0.80
CA ALA A 134 -9.47 14.43 -2.10
C ALA A 134 -11.00 14.31 -2.13
N THR A 135 -11.57 14.42 -3.33
CA THR A 135 -13.00 14.16 -3.58
C THR A 135 -13.16 12.97 -4.52
N PRO A 136 -14.15 12.09 -4.31
CA PRO A 136 -14.41 10.98 -5.22
C PRO A 136 -14.59 11.42 -6.68
N TRP A 137 -13.88 10.77 -7.60
CA TRP A 137 -13.89 11.01 -9.03
C TRP A 137 -14.34 9.74 -9.80
N ASP A 138 -15.65 9.50 -9.82
CA ASP A 138 -16.19 8.25 -10.36
C ASP A 138 -16.20 8.21 -11.90
N ARG A 139 -16.15 9.38 -12.54
CA ARG A 139 -16.17 9.52 -14.02
C ARG A 139 -14.90 8.98 -14.69
N GLY A 140 -13.81 8.83 -13.93
CA GLY A 140 -12.55 8.29 -14.44
C GLY A 140 -12.47 6.77 -14.45
N LEU A 141 -13.35 6.08 -13.71
CA LEU A 141 -13.24 4.64 -13.44
C LEU A 141 -13.39 3.80 -14.71
N VAL A 142 -12.49 2.83 -14.86
CA VAL A 142 -12.45 1.87 -15.97
C VAL A 142 -12.47 0.46 -15.40
N ASN A 143 -13.50 -0.31 -15.79
CA ASN A 143 -13.74 -1.65 -15.25
C ASN A 143 -12.54 -2.59 -15.43
N SER A 144 -11.89 -2.59 -16.59
CA SER A 144 -10.74 -3.45 -16.85
C SER A 144 -9.57 -3.19 -15.90
N ASP A 145 -9.27 -1.92 -15.60
CA ASP A 145 -8.16 -1.55 -14.71
C ASP A 145 -8.46 -1.83 -13.24
N MET A 146 -9.73 -1.72 -12.83
CA MET A 146 -10.14 -2.16 -11.50
C MET A 146 -10.05 -3.69 -11.38
N LEU A 147 -10.55 -4.42 -12.38
CA LEU A 147 -10.56 -5.88 -12.37
C LEU A 147 -9.16 -6.50 -12.50
N SER A 148 -8.19 -5.80 -13.08
CA SER A 148 -6.80 -6.29 -13.15
C SER A 148 -6.12 -6.38 -11.78
N LEU A 149 -6.70 -5.78 -10.73
CA LEU A 149 -6.21 -5.90 -9.35
C LEU A 149 -6.64 -7.21 -8.68
N LEU A 150 -7.58 -7.93 -9.28
CA LEU A 150 -8.14 -9.16 -8.75
C LEU A 150 -7.36 -10.39 -9.19
N ARG A 151 -7.25 -11.35 -8.27
CA ARG A 151 -6.78 -12.71 -8.54
C ARG A 151 -7.89 -13.51 -9.24
N ARG A 152 -7.50 -14.56 -9.96
CA ARG A 152 -8.41 -15.44 -10.71
C ARG A 152 -9.66 -15.85 -9.92
N HIS A 153 -9.51 -16.31 -8.69
CA HIS A 153 -10.64 -16.77 -7.88
C HIS A 153 -11.58 -15.62 -7.46
N GLU A 154 -11.09 -14.40 -7.35
CA GLU A 154 -11.90 -13.20 -7.06
C GLU A 154 -12.70 -12.78 -8.29
N LEU A 155 -12.14 -12.92 -9.50
CA LEU A 155 -12.87 -12.74 -10.76
C LEU A 155 -13.99 -13.78 -10.93
N LEU A 156 -13.73 -15.04 -10.59
CA LEU A 156 -14.75 -16.09 -10.59
C LEU A 156 -15.89 -15.81 -9.59
N ARG A 157 -15.57 -15.21 -8.44
CA ARG A 157 -16.59 -14.75 -7.48
C ARG A 157 -17.47 -13.65 -8.08
N LEU A 158 -16.88 -12.66 -8.74
CA LEU A 158 -17.66 -11.62 -9.43
C LEU A 158 -18.64 -12.23 -10.44
N LEU A 159 -18.17 -13.17 -11.28
CA LEU A 159 -19.02 -13.86 -12.26
C LEU A 159 -20.18 -14.60 -11.58
N LYS A 160 -19.90 -15.29 -10.48
CA LYS A 160 -20.92 -15.98 -9.69
C LYS A 160 -21.94 -15.01 -9.11
N ASP A 161 -21.49 -13.88 -8.55
CA ASP A 161 -22.35 -12.89 -7.90
C ASP A 161 -23.30 -12.21 -8.89
N VAL A 162 -22.93 -12.14 -10.18
CA VAL A 162 -23.81 -11.67 -11.26
C VAL A 162 -24.61 -12.79 -11.95
N GLY A 163 -24.63 -14.00 -11.38
CA GLY A 163 -25.41 -15.13 -11.89
C GLY A 163 -24.85 -15.78 -13.15
N LYS A 164 -23.59 -15.52 -13.53
CA LYS A 164 -22.94 -16.22 -14.64
C LYS A 164 -22.30 -17.50 -14.15
N ASP A 165 -22.68 -18.62 -14.77
CA ASP A 165 -21.99 -19.89 -14.54
C ASP A 165 -20.57 -19.81 -15.09
N ALA A 166 -19.60 -19.99 -14.19
CA ALA A 166 -18.19 -20.03 -14.53
C ALA A 166 -17.66 -21.46 -14.71
N SER A 167 -18.51 -22.47 -14.49
CA SER A 167 -18.19 -23.87 -14.74
C SER A 167 -18.03 -24.07 -16.25
N GLY A 168 -16.80 -24.35 -16.69
CA GLY A 168 -16.46 -24.50 -18.11
C GLY A 168 -15.84 -23.28 -18.78
N ILE A 169 -15.68 -22.13 -18.11
CA ILE A 169 -14.90 -21.01 -18.68
C ILE A 169 -13.41 -21.40 -18.68
N PRO A 170 -12.73 -21.40 -19.85
CA PRO A 170 -11.30 -21.63 -19.91
C PRO A 170 -10.52 -20.60 -19.09
N ASN A 171 -9.45 -21.01 -18.41
CA ASN A 171 -8.66 -20.11 -17.57
C ASN A 171 -8.20 -18.84 -18.29
N THR A 172 -7.86 -18.93 -19.56
CA THR A 172 -7.42 -17.81 -20.41
C THR A 172 -8.53 -16.79 -20.72
N ARG A 173 -9.80 -17.16 -20.54
CA ARG A 173 -10.97 -16.31 -20.85
C ARG A 173 -11.63 -15.70 -19.62
N ILE A 174 -11.28 -16.13 -18.40
CA ILE A 174 -11.92 -15.65 -17.16
C ILE A 174 -11.90 -14.13 -17.05
N TYR A 175 -10.75 -13.50 -17.32
CA TYR A 175 -10.63 -12.04 -17.25
C TYR A 175 -11.54 -11.34 -18.28
N GLN A 176 -11.54 -11.80 -19.54
CA GLN A 176 -12.39 -11.26 -20.60
C GLN A 176 -13.88 -11.40 -20.26
N CYS A 177 -14.29 -12.57 -19.75
CA CYS A 177 -15.67 -12.80 -19.31
C CYS A 177 -16.06 -11.88 -18.14
N ALA A 178 -15.15 -11.65 -17.19
CA ALA A 178 -15.39 -10.74 -16.06
C ALA A 178 -15.52 -9.28 -16.52
N VAL A 179 -14.65 -8.82 -17.44
CA VAL A 179 -14.76 -7.49 -18.05
C VAL A 179 -16.09 -7.33 -18.80
N GLN A 180 -16.49 -8.34 -19.58
CA GLN A 180 -17.78 -8.33 -20.27
C GLN A 180 -18.98 -8.36 -19.33
N ALA A 181 -18.87 -9.03 -18.18
CA ALA A 181 -19.93 -9.01 -17.18
C ALA A 181 -20.02 -7.68 -16.44
N ALA A 182 -18.89 -6.99 -16.29
CA ALA A 182 -18.80 -5.70 -15.62
C ALA A 182 -19.40 -4.54 -16.43
N THR A 183 -19.62 -4.67 -17.74
CA THR A 183 -20.22 -3.60 -18.57
C THR A 183 -21.61 -3.20 -18.09
N ASP A 184 -22.35 -4.14 -17.51
CA ASP A 184 -23.72 -3.93 -17.08
C ASP A 184 -23.81 -3.50 -15.60
N LEU A 185 -22.66 -3.33 -14.94
CA LEU A 185 -22.56 -2.94 -13.53
C LEU A 185 -22.08 -1.51 -13.40
N SER A 186 -22.48 -0.86 -12.30
CA SER A 186 -21.93 0.44 -11.92
C SER A 186 -20.41 0.33 -11.65
N PRO A 187 -19.57 1.19 -12.23
CA PRO A 187 -18.14 1.24 -11.92
C PRO A 187 -17.86 1.47 -10.42
N VAL A 188 -18.74 2.19 -9.72
CA VAL A 188 -18.64 2.39 -8.26
C VAL A 188 -18.87 1.09 -7.50
N ALA A 189 -19.82 0.26 -7.95
CA ALA A 189 -20.07 -1.05 -7.35
C ALA A 189 -18.90 -2.00 -7.58
N ILE A 190 -18.31 -1.99 -8.78
CA ILE A 190 -17.09 -2.76 -9.09
C ILE A 190 -15.93 -2.28 -8.22
N ASN A 191 -15.75 -0.98 -8.05
CA ASN A 191 -14.71 -0.43 -7.20
C ASN A 191 -14.83 -0.91 -5.75
N ALA A 192 -16.05 -0.87 -5.19
CA ALA A 192 -16.33 -1.37 -3.85
C ALA A 192 -16.10 -2.88 -3.74
N PHE A 193 -16.50 -3.65 -4.76
CA PHE A 193 -16.22 -5.09 -4.82
C PHE A 193 -14.71 -5.36 -4.79
N VAL A 194 -13.93 -4.68 -5.65
CA VAL A 194 -12.47 -4.84 -5.68
C VAL A 194 -11.85 -4.44 -4.34
N ALA A 195 -12.25 -3.30 -3.78
CA ALA A 195 -11.77 -2.86 -2.47
C ALA A 195 -12.03 -3.90 -1.37
N SER A 196 -13.23 -4.52 -1.36
CA SER A 196 -13.56 -5.57 -0.38
C SER A 196 -12.68 -6.82 -0.51
N ARG A 197 -12.38 -7.25 -1.74
CA ARG A 197 -11.51 -8.41 -2.00
C ARG A 197 -10.06 -8.12 -1.59
N LEU A 198 -9.56 -6.93 -1.90
CA LEU A 198 -8.24 -6.49 -1.45
C LEU A 198 -8.14 -6.39 0.08
N LEU A 199 -9.21 -5.97 0.76
CA LEU A 199 -9.27 -5.90 2.22
C LEU A 199 -9.29 -7.30 2.86
N GLU A 200 -10.09 -8.23 2.33
CA GLU A 200 -10.12 -9.62 2.79
C GLU A 200 -8.75 -10.28 2.64
N ARG A 201 -8.09 -10.05 1.50
CA ARG A 201 -6.77 -10.61 1.19
C ARG A 201 -5.67 -10.11 2.14
N SER A 202 -5.76 -8.88 2.62
CA SER A 202 -4.74 -8.32 3.53
C SER A 202 -4.87 -8.84 4.97
N ALA A 203 -5.96 -9.52 5.32
CA ALA A 203 -6.20 -9.98 6.68
C ALA A 203 -5.09 -10.91 7.20
N ALA A 204 -4.48 -11.71 6.33
CA ALA A 204 -3.36 -12.59 6.68
C ALA A 204 -2.09 -11.84 7.10
N LYS A 205 -1.91 -10.59 6.66
CA LYS A 205 -0.71 -9.76 6.95
C LYS A 205 -0.82 -8.97 8.25
N ARG A 206 -1.96 -9.02 8.96
CA ARG A 206 -2.20 -8.22 10.17
C ARG A 206 -1.21 -8.56 11.29
N GLY A 207 -1.04 -9.86 11.56
CA GLY A 207 -0.11 -10.32 12.61
C GLY A 207 1.34 -9.93 12.35
N LEU A 208 1.76 -9.88 11.08
CA LEU A 208 3.10 -9.43 10.71
C LEU A 208 3.32 -7.94 11.03
N VAL A 209 2.33 -7.10 10.71
CA VAL A 209 2.41 -5.66 10.97
C VAL A 209 2.35 -5.36 12.47
N GLU A 210 1.56 -6.11 13.22
CA GLU A 210 1.45 -5.98 14.68
C GLU A 210 2.70 -6.50 15.42
N GLY A 211 3.38 -7.51 14.86
CA GLY A 211 4.56 -8.13 15.46
C GLY A 211 5.90 -7.49 15.07
N LEU A 212 5.94 -6.57 14.10
CA LEU A 212 7.16 -5.88 13.69
C LEU A 212 7.16 -4.41 14.15
N PRO A 213 8.35 -3.79 14.29
CA PRO A 213 8.47 -2.35 14.49
C PRO A 213 7.64 -1.54 13.49
N MET A 214 6.96 -0.49 13.97
CA MET A 214 6.18 0.40 13.10
C MET A 214 7.01 1.08 12.00
N SER A 215 8.32 1.21 12.20
CA SER A 215 9.29 1.66 11.18
C SER A 215 9.42 0.72 9.98
N LEU A 216 8.85 -0.50 10.06
CA LEU A 216 8.82 -1.53 9.02
C LEU A 216 7.43 -1.78 8.43
N ALA A 217 6.39 -1.07 8.88
CA ALA A 217 5.01 -1.38 8.51
C ALA A 217 4.77 -1.40 6.98
N ALA A 218 5.34 -0.45 6.23
CA ALA A 218 5.24 -0.46 4.77
C ALA A 218 5.97 -1.66 4.13
N SER A 219 7.19 -1.96 4.60
CA SER A 219 7.95 -3.12 4.13
C SER A 219 7.22 -4.43 4.43
N ALA A 220 6.66 -4.57 5.63
CA ALA A 220 5.91 -5.75 6.06
C ALA A 220 4.70 -6.01 5.14
N LEU A 221 3.94 -4.97 4.77
CA LEU A 221 2.79 -5.12 3.88
C LEU A 221 3.17 -5.44 2.43
N ALA A 222 4.36 -5.02 1.98
CA ALA A 222 4.85 -5.28 0.63
C ALA A 222 5.25 -6.75 0.42
N GLN A 223 5.58 -7.50 1.48
CA GLN A 223 6.02 -8.89 1.35
C GLN A 223 4.86 -9.87 1.25
N ASP A 224 5.00 -10.90 0.43
CA ASP A 224 4.09 -12.05 0.36
C ASP A 224 4.69 -13.24 1.13
N LEU A 225 4.72 -13.12 2.46
CA LEU A 225 5.23 -14.16 3.35
C LEU A 225 4.16 -15.19 3.71
N THR A 226 4.59 -16.44 3.90
CA THR A 226 3.78 -17.46 4.58
C THR A 226 3.71 -17.18 6.09
N ARG A 227 2.73 -17.77 6.78
CA ARG A 227 2.59 -17.61 8.24
C ARG A 227 3.86 -17.99 8.99
N THR A 228 4.50 -19.10 8.64
CA THR A 228 5.76 -19.55 9.25
C THR A 228 6.91 -18.57 9.02
N GLN A 229 7.00 -17.97 7.82
CA GLN A 229 8.00 -16.93 7.56
C GLN A 229 7.71 -15.65 8.35
N MET A 230 6.45 -15.28 8.55
CA MET A 230 6.08 -14.14 9.38
C MET A 230 6.50 -14.36 10.84
N GLU A 231 6.19 -15.53 11.41
CA GLU A 231 6.53 -15.88 12.80
C GLU A 231 8.07 -15.85 13.01
N ARG A 232 8.84 -16.47 12.11
CA ARG A 232 10.31 -16.43 12.14
C ARG A 232 10.86 -15.00 12.04
N LEU A 233 10.29 -14.17 11.16
CA LEU A 233 10.76 -12.80 10.99
C LEU A 233 10.53 -11.98 12.26
N ILE A 234 9.37 -12.15 12.92
CA ILE A 234 9.07 -11.49 14.21
C ILE A 234 10.09 -11.90 15.26
N GLU A 235 10.41 -13.20 15.39
CA GLU A 235 11.40 -13.71 16.35
C GLU A 235 12.80 -13.10 16.13
N ILE A 236 13.23 -12.96 14.87
CA ILE A 236 14.51 -12.31 14.52
C ILE A 236 14.56 -10.87 15.03
N PHE A 237 13.45 -10.13 14.91
CA PHE A 237 13.41 -8.73 15.33
C PHE A 237 13.43 -8.53 16.85
N GLU A 238 13.07 -9.55 17.61
CA GLU A 238 13.14 -9.56 19.07
C GLU A 238 14.49 -10.06 19.62
N THR A 239 15.44 -10.42 18.76
CA THR A 239 16.78 -10.88 19.16
C THR A 239 17.61 -9.73 19.75
N ASP A 240 18.29 -9.99 20.87
CA ASP A 240 19.24 -9.06 21.52
C ASP A 240 20.54 -8.95 20.69
N VAL A 241 20.92 -7.72 20.34
CA VAL A 241 22.12 -7.40 19.55
C VAL A 241 23.21 -6.71 20.38
N SER A 242 23.04 -6.59 21.70
CA SER A 242 24.01 -5.96 22.61
C SER A 242 25.16 -6.87 23.03
N GLY A 243 24.98 -8.20 22.93
CA GLY A 243 26.04 -9.18 23.10
C GLY A 243 26.98 -9.15 21.90
N GLY A 244 28.24 -8.77 22.11
CA GLY A 244 29.27 -8.83 21.07
C GLY A 244 29.50 -10.25 20.59
N ALA A 245 28.71 -10.71 19.61
CA ALA A 245 28.94 -11.95 18.90
C ALA A 245 29.07 -11.62 17.42
N ARG A 246 30.29 -11.78 16.89
CA ARG A 246 30.59 -11.96 15.46
C ARG A 246 29.86 -13.19 14.84
N GLY A 247 28.80 -13.72 15.47
CA GLY A 247 28.18 -15.01 15.15
C GLY A 247 26.67 -14.98 14.89
N ASP A 248 25.87 -14.19 15.62
CA ASP A 248 24.41 -14.39 15.60
C ASP A 248 23.65 -13.71 14.46
N LEU A 249 24.09 -12.55 13.98
CA LEU A 249 23.46 -11.95 12.79
C LEU A 249 23.91 -12.66 11.50
N LEU A 250 25.14 -13.18 11.44
CA LEU A 250 25.65 -13.88 10.26
C LEU A 250 25.01 -15.26 10.09
N SER A 251 24.72 -15.98 11.18
CA SER A 251 24.02 -17.28 11.13
C SER A 251 22.58 -17.14 10.61
N LEU A 252 21.91 -16.01 10.86
CA LEU A 252 20.57 -15.70 10.35
C LEU A 252 20.51 -15.53 8.83
N PHE A 253 21.63 -15.20 8.16
CA PHE A 253 21.72 -15.06 6.70
C PHE A 253 22.37 -16.26 6.00
N GLN A 254 22.70 -17.33 6.72
CA GLN A 254 23.29 -18.55 6.16
C GLN A 254 22.25 -19.62 5.76
N GLY A 255 20.95 -19.33 5.90
CA GLY A 255 19.87 -20.21 5.46
C GLY A 255 19.34 -19.87 4.07
N GLU A 256 19.58 -20.78 3.12
CA GLU A 256 19.11 -20.87 1.72
C GLU A 256 20.17 -20.56 0.64
N ALA A 257 21.16 -21.45 0.58
CA ALA A 257 21.77 -21.87 -0.67
C ALA A 257 21.51 -23.37 -0.87
N VAL A 258 20.35 -23.72 -1.42
CA VAL A 258 20.11 -24.95 -2.21
C VAL A 258 19.16 -24.59 -3.35
#